data_AF-A0A530GK64-F1
#
_entry.id   AF-A0A530GK64-F1
#
_cell.length_a   1.000
_cell.length_b   1.000
_cell.length_c   1.000
_cell.angle_alpha   90.00
_cell.angle_beta   90.00
_cell.angle_gamma   90.00
#
_symmetry.space_group_name_H-M   'P 1'
#
loop_
_entity.id
_entity.type
_entity.pdbx_description
1 polymer ?
#
loop_
_entity_poly.entity_id
_entity_poly.type
_entity_poly.pdbx_seq_one_letter_code
_entity_poly.pdbx_strand_id
1 'polypeptide(L)'
;AGRIVGASKIARDITSAKESEERIRMLMREVNHRVKNQYAVILSMIRETNKRSGSPDVFEKQVRERIMALSRSHDLLVSADWKGATVADLLLAQAKPFGREDAIGLHGPALVLTPNAVQYLGIAFHELCTNSAKYGVLSGRK
;
A
#
# COMPACT_ATOMS: atom_id res chain seq x y z
N ALA A 1 67.44 13.64 12.77
CA ALA A 1 66.26 14.23 12.09
C ALA A 1 66.06 13.51 10.75
N GLY A 2 64.84 13.11 10.39
CA GLY A 2 64.55 12.42 9.14
C GLY A 2 64.26 13.38 7.98
N ARG A 3 64.70 13.04 6.76
CA ARG A 3 64.49 13.82 5.53
C ARG A 3 63.40 13.15 4.68
N ILE A 4 62.34 13.87 4.33
CA ILE A 4 61.35 13.40 3.36
C ILE A 4 62.04 13.24 2.00
N VAL A 5 61.87 12.07 1.37
CA VAL A 5 62.49 11.72 0.08
C VAL A 5 61.50 11.65 -1.09
N GLY A 6 60.20 11.76 -0.82
CA GLY A 6 59.18 11.84 -1.88
C GLY A 6 57.75 11.67 -1.38
N ALA A 7 56.79 11.86 -2.28
CA ALA A 7 55.38 11.56 -2.12
C ALA A 7 54.84 10.90 -3.38
N SER A 8 53.87 10.00 -3.24
CA SER A 8 53.15 9.37 -4.36
C SER A 8 51.65 9.64 -4.21
N LYS A 9 50.97 9.93 -5.33
CA LYS A 9 49.50 10.07 -5.39
C LYS A 9 48.93 9.02 -6.33
N ILE A 10 47.84 8.39 -5.89
CA ILE A 10 47.02 7.50 -6.70
C ILE A 10 45.65 8.17 -6.86
N ALA A 11 45.25 8.45 -8.10
CA ALA A 11 43.90 8.89 -8.43
C ALA A 11 43.11 7.67 -8.93
N ARG A 12 41.89 7.49 -8.41
CA ARG A 12 40.93 6.51 -8.91
C ARG A 12 39.65 7.24 -9.28
N ASP A 13 39.11 6.94 -10.45
CA ASP A 13 37.76 7.35 -10.80
C ASP A 13 36.77 6.60 -9.92
N ILE A 14 35.99 7.34 -9.14
CA ILE A 14 34.94 6.83 -8.25
C ILE A 14 33.56 7.35 -8.65
N THR A 15 33.44 7.99 -9.80
CA THR A 15 32.21 8.68 -10.24
C THR A 15 31.03 7.72 -10.24
N SER A 16 31.15 6.58 -10.92
CA SER A 16 30.10 5.56 -10.97
C SER A 16 29.72 5.01 -9.58
N ALA A 17 30.69 4.83 -8.69
CA ALA A 17 30.43 4.37 -7.32
C ALA A 17 29.65 5.42 -6.52
N LYS A 18 29.99 6.72 -6.69
CA LYS A 18 29.28 7.82 -6.05
C LYS A 18 27.86 8.00 -6.58
N GLU A 19 27.65 7.91 -7.89
CA GLU A 19 26.31 7.96 -8.49
C GLU A 19 25.41 6.81 -8.02
N SER A 20 25.98 5.61 -7.88
CA SER A 20 25.26 4.45 -7.33
C SER A 20 24.89 4.65 -5.86
N GLU A 21 25.82 5.17 -5.04
CA GLU A 21 25.59 5.50 -3.64
C GLU A 21 24.46 6.53 -3.47
N GLU A 22 24.45 7.58 -4.31
CA GLU A 22 23.40 8.61 -4.31
C GLU A 22 22.05 8.05 -4.73
N ARG A 23 22.01 7.20 -5.77
CA ARG A 23 20.78 6.54 -6.22
C ARG A 23 20.18 5.65 -5.14
N ILE A 24 21.00 4.84 -4.47
CA ILE A 24 20.56 3.99 -3.35
C ILE A 24 20.01 4.85 -2.22
N ARG A 25 20.69 5.95 -1.85
CA ARG A 25 20.21 6.87 -0.81
C ARG A 25 18.87 7.51 -1.17
N MET A 26 18.66 7.89 -2.44
CA MET A 26 17.40 8.44 -2.92
C MET A 26 16.26 7.41 -2.78
N LEU A 27 16.47 6.18 -3.26
CA LEU A 27 15.49 5.10 -3.16
C LEU A 27 15.15 4.77 -1.71
N MET A 28 16.15 4.72 -0.82
CA MET A 28 15.94 4.51 0.61
C MET A 28 15.07 5.62 1.24
N ARG A 29 15.24 6.88 0.84
CA ARG A 29 14.38 7.97 1.31
C ARG A 29 12.95 7.81 0.82
N GLU A 30 12.76 7.42 -0.42
CA GLU A 30 11.44 7.19 -0.99
C GLU A 30 10.70 6.04 -0.30
N VAL A 31 11.37 4.90 -0.09
CA VAL A 31 10.82 3.77 0.66
C VAL A 31 10.41 4.20 2.06
N ASN A 32 11.29 4.90 2.78
CA ASN A 32 10.98 5.41 4.13
C ASN A 32 9.78 6.36 4.14
N HIS A 33 9.66 7.23 3.14
CA HIS A 33 8.51 8.11 3.01
C HIS A 33 7.21 7.32 2.81
N ARG A 34 7.22 6.30 1.94
CA ARG A 34 6.06 5.43 1.70
C ARG A 34 5.65 4.65 2.96
N VAL A 35 6.62 4.11 3.71
CA VAL A 35 6.36 3.43 4.99
C VAL A 35 5.72 4.38 6.00
N LYS A 36 6.24 5.60 6.14
CA LYS A 36 5.65 6.61 7.03
C LYS A 36 4.21 6.96 6.65
N ASN A 37 3.93 7.09 5.35
CA ASN A 37 2.57 7.32 4.87
C ASN A 37 1.65 6.16 5.22
N GLN A 38 2.11 4.91 5.09
CA GLN A 38 1.34 3.73 5.47
C GLN A 38 0.99 3.73 6.97
N TYR A 39 1.94 4.08 7.84
CA TYR A 39 1.68 4.20 9.27
C TYR A 39 0.66 5.29 9.59
N ALA A 40 0.73 6.44 8.91
CA ALA A 40 -0.27 7.50 9.11
C ALA A 40 -1.69 7.03 8.75
N VAL A 41 -1.85 6.27 7.65
CA VAL A 41 -3.13 5.68 7.26
C VAL A 41 -3.62 4.67 8.30
N ILE A 42 -2.76 3.76 8.76
CA ILE A 42 -3.12 2.76 9.78
C ILE A 42 -3.53 3.42 11.09
N LEU A 43 -2.79 4.42 11.56
CA LEU A 43 -3.12 5.15 12.78
C LEU A 43 -4.46 5.89 12.67
N SER A 44 -4.72 6.53 11.53
CA SER A 44 -6.01 7.20 11.26
C SER A 44 -7.17 6.20 11.29
N MET A 45 -7.00 5.05 10.65
CA MET A 45 -7.97 3.97 10.60
C MET A 45 -8.25 3.38 11.98
N ILE A 46 -7.23 3.15 12.79
CA ILE A 46 -7.36 2.71 14.19
C ILE A 46 -8.19 3.71 14.98
N ARG A 47 -7.84 5.00 14.90
CA ARG A 47 -8.54 6.07 15.62
C ARG A 47 -10.00 6.14 15.22
N GLU A 48 -10.31 6.02 13.93
CA GLU A 48 -11.69 6.08 13.44
C GLU A 48 -12.49 4.82 13.80
N THR A 49 -11.87 3.65 13.75
CA THR A 49 -12.50 2.38 14.15
C THR A 49 -12.85 2.38 15.64
N ASN A 50 -11.96 2.90 16.48
CA ASN A 50 -12.19 2.96 17.94
C ASN A 50 -13.44 3.79 18.29
N LYS A 51 -13.68 4.91 17.61
CA LYS A 51 -14.86 5.75 17.86
C LYS A 51 -16.18 5.05 17.56
N ARG A 52 -16.18 4.07 16.66
CA ARG A 52 -17.39 3.40 16.13
C ARG A 52 -17.60 2.00 16.69
N SER A 53 -16.62 1.46 17.43
CA SER A 53 -16.65 0.08 17.93
C SER A 53 -17.37 0.00 19.27
N GLY A 54 -18.31 -0.96 19.40
CA GLY A 54 -19.08 -1.16 20.63
C GLY A 54 -18.39 -2.04 21.69
N SER A 55 -17.32 -2.74 21.33
CA SER A 55 -16.53 -3.56 22.25
C SER A 55 -15.09 -3.75 21.75
N PRO A 56 -14.15 -4.15 22.63
CA PRO A 56 -12.78 -4.49 22.23
C PRO A 56 -12.70 -5.58 21.15
N ASP A 57 -13.55 -6.61 21.21
CA ASP A 57 -13.57 -7.69 20.22
C ASP A 57 -14.02 -7.20 18.84
N VAL A 58 -15.05 -6.33 18.80
CA VAL A 58 -15.51 -5.71 17.56
C VAL A 58 -14.43 -4.79 16.98
N PHE A 59 -13.74 -4.05 17.85
CA PHE A 59 -12.63 -3.19 17.45
C PHE A 59 -11.48 -3.99 16.82
N GLU A 60 -10.99 -5.04 17.50
CA GLU A 60 -9.94 -5.92 16.98
C GLU A 60 -10.30 -6.45 15.60
N LYS A 61 -11.50 -7.02 15.49
CA LYS A 61 -11.97 -7.64 14.25
C LYS A 61 -11.98 -6.64 13.10
N GLN A 62 -12.55 -5.45 13.33
CA GLN A 62 -12.65 -4.42 12.30
C GLN A 62 -11.28 -3.86 11.91
N VAL A 63 -10.38 -3.63 12.86
CA VAL A 63 -9.01 -3.18 12.55
C VAL A 63 -8.28 -4.22 11.73
N ARG A 64 -8.36 -5.50 12.11
CA ARG A 64 -7.73 -6.61 11.39
C ARG A 64 -8.26 -6.72 9.96
N GLU A 65 -9.58 -6.68 9.77
CA GLU A 65 -10.22 -6.73 8.44
C GLU A 65 -9.71 -5.59 7.53
N ARG A 66 -9.61 -4.37 8.06
CA ARG A 66 -9.13 -3.21 7.30
C ARG A 66 -7.61 -3.23 7.04
N ILE A 67 -6.79 -3.75 7.96
CA ILE A 67 -5.36 -3.98 7.71
C ILE A 67 -5.19 -4.99 6.57
N MET A 68 -5.97 -6.07 6.57
CA MET A 68 -5.95 -7.05 5.47
C MET A 68 -6.39 -6.43 4.14
N ALA A 69 -7.36 -5.51 4.16
CA ALA A 69 -7.74 -4.73 2.98
C ALA A 69 -6.60 -3.85 2.45
N LEU A 70 -5.92 -3.13 3.34
CA LEU A 70 -4.72 -2.36 2.99
C LEU A 70 -3.61 -3.24 2.42
N SER A 71 -3.42 -4.44 2.97
CA SER A 71 -2.44 -5.41 2.46
C SER A 71 -2.73 -5.79 1.01
N ARG A 72 -3.99 -6.10 0.67
CA ARG A 72 -4.36 -6.44 -0.72
C ARG A 72 -4.13 -5.28 -1.69
N SER A 73 -4.43 -4.05 -1.26
CA SER A 73 -4.07 -2.85 -2.05
C SER A 73 -2.56 -2.71 -2.23
N HIS A 74 -1.79 -3.03 -1.19
CA HIS A 74 -0.33 -2.98 -1.22
C HIS A 74 0.23 -4.04 -2.18
N ASP A 75 -0.30 -5.26 -2.16
CA ASP A 75 0.11 -6.34 -3.07
C ASP A 75 -0.08 -5.95 -4.53
N LEU A 76 -1.20 -5.30 -4.86
CA LEU A 76 -1.43 -4.75 -6.21
C LEU A 76 -0.35 -3.73 -6.60
N LEU A 77 -0.01 -2.81 -5.71
CA LEU A 77 1.02 -1.81 -5.97
C LEU A 77 2.41 -2.43 -6.15
N VAL A 78 2.77 -3.41 -5.32
CA VAL A 78 4.04 -4.14 -5.43
C VAL A 78 4.10 -4.89 -6.76
N SER A 79 3.02 -5.56 -7.16
CA SER A 79 2.96 -6.30 -8.44
C SER A 79 3.06 -5.41 -9.68
N ALA A 80 2.74 -4.12 -9.54
CA ALA A 80 2.71 -3.14 -10.62
C ALA A 80 3.88 -2.14 -10.57
N ASP A 81 4.98 -2.47 -9.88
CA ASP A 81 6.14 -1.58 -9.67
C ASP A 81 5.75 -0.18 -9.15
N TRP A 82 4.71 -0.12 -8.32
CA TRP A 82 4.15 1.11 -7.78
C TRP A 82 3.66 2.12 -8.83
N LYS A 83 3.36 1.66 -10.06
CA LYS A 83 2.77 2.52 -11.10
C LYS A 83 1.28 2.80 -10.88
N GLY A 84 0.62 1.96 -10.08
CA GLY A 84 -0.81 2.06 -9.79
C GLY A 84 -1.52 0.71 -9.91
N ALA A 85 -2.85 0.75 -9.98
CA ALA A 85 -3.68 -0.41 -10.28
C ALA A 85 -4.95 0.06 -10.99
N THR A 86 -5.60 -0.79 -11.79
CA THR A 86 -6.88 -0.41 -12.36
C THR A 86 -7.97 -0.39 -11.28
N VAL A 87 -9.03 0.40 -11.49
CA VAL A 87 -10.22 0.37 -10.61
C VAL A 87 -10.79 -1.05 -10.52
N ALA A 88 -10.78 -1.78 -11.65
CA ALA A 88 -11.29 -3.14 -11.72
C ALA A 88 -10.48 -4.10 -10.85
N ASP A 89 -9.16 -4.13 -11.02
CA ASP A 89 -8.28 -4.99 -10.23
C ASP A 89 -8.41 -4.71 -8.74
N LEU A 90 -8.49 -3.42 -8.37
CA LEU A 90 -8.66 -3.01 -6.98
C LEU A 90 -9.99 -3.49 -6.40
N LEU A 91 -11.09 -3.30 -7.12
CA LEU A 91 -12.41 -3.73 -6.65
C LEU A 91 -12.48 -5.26 -6.51
N LEU A 92 -12.01 -5.99 -7.52
CA LEU A 92 -11.96 -7.45 -7.50
C LEU A 92 -11.08 -7.98 -6.37
N ALA A 93 -9.91 -7.39 -6.14
CA ALA A 93 -9.04 -7.75 -5.03
C ALA A 93 -9.73 -7.54 -3.67
N GLN A 94 -10.52 -6.47 -3.51
CA GLN A 94 -11.24 -6.22 -2.26
C GLN A 94 -12.50 -7.07 -2.11
N ALA A 95 -13.12 -7.50 -3.20
CA ALA A 95 -14.27 -8.40 -3.22
C ALA A 95 -13.90 -9.88 -2.98
N LYS A 96 -12.68 -10.27 -3.32
CA LYS A 96 -12.18 -11.65 -3.22
C LYS A 96 -12.47 -12.37 -1.88
N PRO A 97 -12.31 -11.75 -0.69
CA PRO A 97 -12.61 -12.41 0.57
C PRO A 97 -14.08 -12.81 0.76
N PHE A 98 -14.99 -12.25 -0.05
CA PHE A 98 -16.43 -12.50 0.02
C PHE A 98 -16.91 -13.57 -0.98
N GLY A 99 -16.05 -14.01 -1.92
CA GLY A 99 -16.33 -15.13 -2.85
C GLY A 99 -17.55 -14.93 -3.75
N ARG A 100 -17.87 -13.67 -4.05
CA ARG A 100 -19.09 -13.21 -4.75
C ARG A 100 -18.73 -12.18 -5.83
N GLU A 101 -17.56 -12.32 -6.44
CA GLU A 101 -17.07 -11.44 -7.51
C GLU A 101 -18.01 -11.46 -8.72
N ASP A 102 -18.72 -12.57 -8.95
CA ASP A 102 -19.75 -12.77 -9.97
C ASP A 102 -20.95 -11.83 -9.81
N ALA A 103 -21.24 -11.39 -8.59
CA ALA A 103 -22.32 -10.46 -8.29
C ALA A 103 -21.95 -8.98 -8.55
N ILE A 104 -20.72 -8.70 -9.01
CA ILE A 104 -20.21 -7.35 -9.21
C ILE A 104 -20.16 -7.04 -10.72
N GLY A 105 -21.01 -6.12 -11.17
CA GLY A 105 -20.93 -5.53 -12.50
C GLY A 105 -19.99 -4.32 -12.51
N LEU A 106 -19.04 -4.28 -13.46
CA LEU A 106 -18.17 -3.13 -13.69
C LEU A 106 -18.44 -2.56 -15.09
N HIS A 107 -18.70 -1.26 -15.16
CA HIS A 107 -18.94 -0.54 -16.39
C HIS A 107 -18.14 0.77 -16.42
N GLY A 108 -17.57 1.09 -17.57
CA GLY A 108 -16.79 2.32 -17.78
C GLY A 108 -15.42 2.06 -18.40
N PRO A 109 -14.64 3.13 -18.65
CA PRO A 109 -13.31 3.02 -19.23
C PRO A 109 -12.32 2.39 -18.24
N ALA A 110 -11.28 1.74 -18.78
CA ALA A 110 -10.16 1.24 -17.99
C ALA A 110 -9.38 2.42 -17.39
N LEU A 111 -9.57 2.68 -16.10
CA LEU A 111 -8.90 3.76 -15.37
C LEU A 111 -7.81 3.19 -14.47
N VAL A 112 -6.58 3.69 -14.63
CA VAL A 112 -5.45 3.40 -13.74
C VAL A 112 -5.43 4.43 -12.62
N LEU A 113 -5.51 3.95 -11.38
CA LEU A 113 -5.42 4.74 -10.17
C LEU A 113 -3.95 4.95 -9.80
N THR A 114 -3.62 6.16 -9.32
CA THR A 114 -2.32 6.43 -8.70
C THR A 114 -2.15 5.63 -7.41
N PRO A 115 -0.91 5.38 -6.93
CA PRO A 115 -0.68 4.60 -5.72
C PRO A 115 -1.46 5.07 -4.49
N ASN A 116 -1.53 6.38 -4.26
CA ASN A 116 -2.30 6.95 -3.16
C ASN A 116 -3.81 6.66 -3.32
N ALA A 117 -4.34 6.77 -4.54
CA ALA A 117 -5.74 6.47 -4.81
C ALA A 117 -6.05 4.97 -4.61
N VAL A 118 -5.14 4.07 -4.99
CA VAL A 118 -5.27 2.62 -4.73
C VAL A 118 -5.38 2.32 -3.23
N GLN A 119 -4.60 3.03 -2.41
CA GLN A 119 -4.62 2.88 -0.96
C GLN A 119 -5.96 3.33 -0.36
N TYR A 120 -6.44 4.53 -0.74
CA TYR A 120 -7.66 5.12 -0.17
C TYR A 120 -8.94 4.44 -0.68
N LEU A 121 -9.04 4.23 -2.00
CA LEU A 121 -10.20 3.56 -2.60
C LEU A 121 -10.24 2.07 -2.22
N GLY A 122 -9.11 1.44 -1.96
CA GLY A 122 -9.06 0.06 -1.48
C GLY A 122 -9.82 -0.13 -0.17
N ILE A 123 -9.65 0.78 0.79
CA ILE A 123 -10.44 0.76 2.03
C ILE A 123 -11.92 1.04 1.72
N ALA A 124 -12.22 2.05 0.92
CA ALA A 124 -13.61 2.39 0.59
C ALA A 124 -14.35 1.20 -0.05
N PHE A 125 -13.73 0.53 -1.02
CA PHE A 125 -14.29 -0.67 -1.65
C PHE A 125 -14.41 -1.83 -0.66
N HIS A 126 -13.45 -2.02 0.24
CA HIS A 126 -13.57 -3.02 1.30
C HIS A 126 -14.77 -2.76 2.21
N GLU A 127 -15.01 -1.52 2.62
CA GLU A 127 -16.18 -1.17 3.44
C GLU A 127 -17.49 -1.39 2.68
N LEU A 128 -17.55 -1.05 1.38
CA LEU A 128 -18.71 -1.32 0.54
C LEU A 128 -18.98 -2.81 0.39
N CYS A 129 -17.93 -3.63 0.18
CA CYS A 129 -18.06 -5.08 0.11
C CYS A 129 -18.54 -5.65 1.45
N THR A 130 -17.96 -5.19 2.57
CA THR A 130 -18.36 -5.58 3.93
C THR A 130 -19.82 -5.24 4.21
N ASN A 131 -20.26 -4.03 3.85
CA ASN A 131 -21.65 -3.60 4.01
C ASN A 131 -22.59 -4.43 3.14
N SER A 132 -22.21 -4.69 1.89
CA SER A 132 -22.99 -5.52 0.98
C SER A 132 -23.07 -6.98 1.44
N ALA A 133 -22.03 -7.49 2.10
CA ALA A 133 -22.01 -8.85 2.64
C ALA A 133 -22.88 -8.98 3.90
N LYS A 134 -22.95 -7.94 4.72
CA LYS A 134 -23.76 -7.92 5.95
C LYS A 134 -25.24 -7.66 5.67
N TYR A 135 -25.55 -6.78 4.72
CA TYR A 135 -26.90 -6.22 4.58
C TYR A 135 -27.46 -6.27 3.16
N GLY A 136 -26.70 -6.72 2.16
CA GLY A 136 -27.06 -6.54 0.76
C GLY A 136 -26.77 -7.74 -0.13
N VAL A 137 -26.45 -7.44 -1.39
CA VAL A 137 -26.35 -8.43 -2.48
C VAL A 137 -25.16 -9.37 -2.38
N LEU A 138 -24.18 -9.11 -1.51
CA LEU A 138 -23.09 -10.05 -1.25
C LEU A 138 -23.36 -10.94 -0.03
N SER A 139 -24.49 -10.73 0.67
CA SER A 139 -24.96 -11.73 1.63
C SER A 139 -25.34 -12.96 0.81
N GLY A 140 -24.62 -14.07 1.01
CA GLY A 140 -24.95 -15.32 0.35
C GLY A 140 -26.44 -15.60 0.57
N ARG A 141 -27.18 -15.89 -0.51
CA ARG A 141 -28.55 -16.38 -0.38
C ARG A 141 -28.48 -17.60 0.55
N LYS A 142 -29.21 -17.56 1.67
CA LYS A 142 -29.48 -18.76 2.48
C LYS A 142 -30.14 -19.83 1.60
#